data_AF-A0A4V1RX45-F1
#
_entry.id   AF-A0A4V1RX45-F1
#
_cell.length_a   1.000
_cell.length_b   1.000
_cell.length_c   1.000
_cell.angle_alpha   90.00
_cell.angle_beta   90.00
_cell.angle_gamma   90.00
#
_symmetry.space_group_name_H-M   'P 1'
#
loop_
_entity.id
_entity.type
_entity.pdbx_description
1 polymer ?
#
loop_
_entity_poly.entity_id
_entity_poly.type
_entity_poly.pdbx_seq_one_letter_code
_entity_poly.pdbx_strand_id
1 'polypeptide(L)'
;MHPEIQPDKKETTPASDGRRDGQVDSDNTPKTSRHIRDLGKNKSPSTRRRYSVISKGFEAQESKIASLSSRVASLEEEVGRLSRGKKRKAIPNPNRKFMTLAEALVAGDAISGPNQAAEETEAVEEVIEVGGVEEDEGPNSEAEELPVARTRAGRAVKRPRQY
;
A
#
# COMPACT_ATOMS: atom_id res chain seq x y z
N MET A 1 12.70 79.93 43.22
CA MET A 1 12.82 78.51 43.63
C MET A 1 12.39 77.65 42.46
N HIS A 2 13.33 77.15 41.65
CA HIS A 2 13.01 76.24 40.55
C HIS A 2 13.10 74.79 41.06
N PRO A 3 12.16 73.90 40.71
CA PRO A 3 12.29 72.50 41.05
C PRO A 3 13.37 71.85 40.20
N GLU A 4 14.26 71.13 40.87
CA GLU A 4 15.33 70.33 40.29
C GLU A 4 14.72 69.13 39.55
N ILE A 5 14.98 69.01 38.24
CA ILE A 5 14.46 67.90 37.43
C ILE A 5 15.23 66.64 37.83
N GLN A 6 14.54 65.68 38.45
CA GLN A 6 15.11 64.37 38.69
C GLN A 6 15.34 63.67 37.34
N PRO A 7 16.52 63.06 37.10
CA PRO A 7 16.71 62.28 35.89
C PRO A 7 15.76 61.07 35.95
N ASP A 8 14.92 60.94 34.93
CA ASP A 8 14.06 59.78 34.78
C ASP A 8 14.88 58.50 34.91
N LYS A 9 14.40 57.60 35.75
CA LYS A 9 14.97 56.26 35.88
C LYS A 9 14.91 55.62 34.49
N LYS A 10 16.06 55.56 33.83
CA LYS A 10 16.28 54.70 32.68
C LYS A 10 15.77 53.30 33.03
N GLU A 11 14.67 52.94 32.39
CA GLU A 11 14.10 51.62 32.39
C GLU A 11 15.15 50.69 31.78
N THR A 12 16.00 50.13 32.63
CA THR A 12 16.82 48.98 32.28
C THR A 12 15.87 47.81 32.14
N THR A 13 15.14 47.78 31.02
CA THR A 13 14.62 46.53 30.50
C THR A 13 15.84 45.63 30.44
N PRO A 14 15.92 44.51 31.19
CA PRO A 14 16.97 43.56 30.92
C PRO A 14 16.78 43.23 29.45
N ALA A 15 17.82 43.49 28.64
CA ALA A 15 17.83 43.05 27.26
C ALA A 15 17.29 41.63 27.32
N SER A 16 16.09 41.43 26.76
CA SER A 16 15.59 40.10 26.53
C SER A 16 16.77 39.45 25.83
N ASP A 17 17.43 38.50 26.51
CA ASP A 17 18.33 37.57 25.85
C ASP A 17 17.41 36.92 24.83
N GLY A 18 17.32 37.57 23.66
CA GLY A 18 16.64 37.08 22.51
C GLY A 18 17.30 35.75 22.38
N ARG A 19 16.51 34.69 22.66
CA ARG A 19 16.96 33.33 22.46
C ARG A 19 17.69 33.40 21.15
N ARG A 20 19.00 33.12 21.19
CA ARG A 20 19.77 33.03 19.97
C ARG A 20 19.07 31.91 19.23
N ASP A 21 18.13 32.27 18.37
CA ASP A 21 17.75 31.52 17.20
C ASP A 21 19.03 31.56 16.37
N GLY A 22 20.05 30.85 16.86
CA GLY A 22 21.03 30.27 15.98
C GLY A 22 20.17 29.55 14.98
N GLN A 23 20.19 30.04 13.75
CA GLN A 23 19.56 29.37 12.65
C GLN A 23 20.27 28.02 12.53
N VAL A 24 19.77 27.06 13.30
CA VAL A 24 20.09 25.67 13.16
C VAL A 24 19.17 25.26 12.03
N ASP A 25 19.73 25.07 10.84
CA ASP A 25 19.03 24.48 9.70
C ASP A 25 18.71 22.98 9.97
N SER A 26 18.31 22.64 11.21
CA SER A 26 17.66 21.38 11.49
C SER A 26 16.24 21.52 11.00
N ASP A 27 15.97 20.82 9.90
CA ASP A 27 14.64 20.62 9.39
C ASP A 27 13.83 19.82 10.44
N ASN A 28 13.34 20.53 11.46
CA ASN A 28 12.60 20.00 12.63
C ASN A 28 11.17 19.58 12.25
N THR A 29 10.92 19.39 10.95
CA THR A 29 9.67 18.93 10.41
C THR A 29 9.41 17.50 10.90
N PRO A 30 8.27 17.24 11.57
CA PRO A 30 7.99 15.92 12.11
C PRO A 30 7.80 14.91 10.97
N LYS A 31 8.55 13.80 11.02
CA LYS A 31 8.59 12.79 9.94
C LYS A 31 7.60 11.65 10.12
N THR A 32 7.09 11.45 11.33
CA THR A 32 6.19 10.33 11.62
C THR A 32 5.01 10.78 12.47
N SER A 33 3.93 10.03 12.38
CA SER A 33 2.72 10.22 13.18
C SER A 33 3.00 10.31 14.69
N ARG A 34 3.92 9.46 15.19
CA ARG A 34 4.37 9.42 16.59
C ARG A 34 5.05 10.73 17.02
N HIS A 35 5.96 11.28 16.21
CA HIS A 35 6.59 12.58 16.50
C HIS A 35 5.52 13.68 16.68
N ILE A 36 4.49 13.68 15.84
CA ILE A 36 3.40 14.66 15.92
C ILE A 36 2.55 14.48 17.18
N ARG A 37 2.27 13.23 17.59
CA ARG A 37 1.57 12.95 18.86
C ARG A 37 2.39 13.44 20.06
N ASP A 38 3.70 13.25 20.01
CA ASP A 38 4.62 13.66 21.07
C ASP A 38 4.68 15.19 21.22
N LEU A 39 4.62 15.94 20.11
CA LEU A 39 4.47 17.39 20.14
C LEU A 39 3.18 17.85 20.84
N GLY A 40 2.10 17.06 20.73
CA GLY A 40 0.84 17.33 21.41
C GLY A 40 0.82 17.08 22.92
N LYS A 41 1.83 16.38 23.48
CA LYS A 41 1.88 16.05 24.92
C LYS A 41 2.09 17.29 25.78
N ASN A 42 1.35 17.42 26.88
CA ASN A 42 1.39 18.56 27.81
C ASN A 42 0.92 19.90 27.21
N LYS A 43 0.23 19.87 26.06
CA LYS A 43 -0.34 21.08 25.43
C LYS A 43 -1.82 21.18 25.78
N SER A 44 -2.38 22.38 25.56
CA SER A 44 -3.81 22.65 25.75
C SER A 44 -4.68 21.68 24.93
N PRO A 45 -5.93 21.40 25.35
CA PRO A 45 -6.80 20.47 24.66
C PRO A 45 -7.00 20.81 23.17
N SER A 46 -7.15 22.09 22.84
CA SER A 46 -7.28 22.57 21.45
C SER A 46 -6.07 22.23 20.60
N THR A 47 -4.87 22.52 21.10
CA THR A 47 -3.61 22.23 20.40
C THR A 47 -3.39 20.73 20.24
N ARG A 48 -3.68 19.94 21.28
CA ARG A 48 -3.60 18.48 21.25
C ARG A 48 -4.54 17.88 20.18
N ARG A 49 -5.75 18.43 20.03
CA ARG A 49 -6.70 18.00 19.00
C ARG A 49 -6.17 18.28 17.59
N ARG A 50 -5.56 19.44 17.36
CA ARG A 50 -4.92 19.76 16.07
C ARG A 50 -3.82 18.75 15.73
N TYR A 51 -2.91 18.48 16.66
CA TYR A 51 -1.86 17.49 16.45
C TYR A 51 -2.41 16.08 16.22
N SER A 52 -3.49 15.68 16.91
CA SER A 52 -4.12 14.38 16.70
C SER A 52 -4.68 14.22 15.29
N VAL A 53 -5.31 15.25 14.71
CA VAL A 53 -5.80 15.22 13.32
C VAL A 53 -4.64 15.05 12.35
N ILE A 54 -3.55 15.80 12.57
CA ILE A 54 -2.37 15.72 11.71
C ILE A 54 -1.71 14.34 11.82
N SER A 55 -1.53 13.79 13.03
CA SER A 55 -0.99 12.44 13.25
C SER A 55 -1.76 11.36 12.51
N LYS A 56 -3.10 11.44 12.50
CA LYS A 56 -3.95 10.49 11.77
C LYS A 56 -3.73 10.55 10.26
N GLY A 57 -3.49 11.74 9.71
CA GLY A 57 -3.12 11.91 8.30
C GLY A 57 -1.82 11.19 7.95
N PHE A 58 -0.81 11.31 8.83
CA PHE A 58 0.45 10.59 8.69
C PHE A 58 0.27 9.07 8.82
N GLU A 59 -0.55 8.59 9.75
CA GLU A 59 -0.83 7.14 9.89
C GLU A 59 -1.41 6.54 8.62
N ALA A 60 -2.32 7.25 7.95
CA ALA A 60 -2.90 6.81 6.69
C ALA A 60 -1.83 6.74 5.57
N GLN A 61 -0.93 7.72 5.52
CA GLN A 61 0.17 7.72 4.56
C GLN A 61 1.19 6.61 4.84
N GLU A 62 1.61 6.45 6.10
CA GLU A 62 2.50 5.38 6.55
C GLU A 62 1.92 4.00 6.19
N SER A 63 0.62 3.81 6.42
CA SER A 63 -0.08 2.57 6.05
C SER A 63 -0.09 2.33 4.53
N LYS A 64 -0.33 3.39 3.74
CA LYS A 64 -0.29 3.31 2.27
C LYS A 64 1.11 2.97 1.78
N ILE A 65 2.14 3.58 2.37
CA ILE A 65 3.54 3.29 2.05
C ILE A 65 3.86 1.83 2.36
N ALA A 66 3.50 1.34 3.55
CA ALA A 66 3.72 -0.05 3.94
C ALA A 66 3.04 -1.04 2.96
N SER A 67 1.79 -0.77 2.59
CA SER A 67 1.06 -1.57 1.59
C SER A 67 1.75 -1.58 0.23
N LEU A 68 2.18 -0.42 -0.27
CA LEU A 68 2.89 -0.32 -1.54
C LEU A 68 4.26 -0.99 -1.49
N SER A 69 5.02 -0.82 -0.41
CA SER A 69 6.32 -1.48 -0.22
C SER A 69 6.18 -3.00 -0.24
N SER A 70 5.15 -3.55 0.40
CA SER A 70 4.84 -4.98 0.34
C SER A 70 4.49 -5.44 -1.08
N ARG A 71 3.68 -4.68 -1.80
CA ARG A 71 3.33 -4.99 -3.19
C ARG A 71 4.55 -4.94 -4.12
N VAL A 72 5.43 -3.95 -3.94
CA VAL A 72 6.68 -3.84 -4.70
C VAL A 72 7.56 -5.06 -4.44
N ALA A 73 7.77 -5.45 -3.17
CA ALA A 73 8.55 -6.64 -2.84
C ALA A 73 7.99 -7.92 -3.47
N SER A 74 6.66 -8.10 -3.47
CA SER A 74 6.00 -9.25 -4.13
C SER A 74 6.24 -9.24 -5.65
N LEU A 75 6.11 -8.08 -6.30
CA LEU A 75 6.34 -7.94 -7.73
C LEU A 75 7.81 -8.16 -8.09
N GLU A 76 8.74 -7.68 -7.26
CA GLU A 76 10.17 -7.92 -7.43
C GLU A 76 10.51 -9.41 -7.37
N GLU A 77 9.87 -10.18 -6.48
CA GLU A 77 10.03 -11.63 -6.43
C GLU A 77 9.51 -12.31 -7.71
N GLU A 78 8.30 -11.95 -8.16
CA GLU A 78 7.71 -12.48 -9.39
C GLU A 78 8.57 -12.19 -10.62
N VAL A 79 9.02 -10.94 -10.78
CA VAL A 79 9.95 -10.55 -11.85
C VAL A 79 11.27 -11.31 -11.71
N GLY A 80 11.77 -11.52 -10.50
CA GLY A 80 12.94 -12.35 -10.22
C GLY A 80 12.75 -13.80 -10.66
N ARG A 81 11.55 -14.37 -10.52
CA ARG A 81 11.22 -15.73 -10.99
C ARG A 81 11.06 -15.80 -12.50
N LEU A 82 10.40 -14.83 -13.12
CA LEU A 82 10.22 -14.77 -14.58
C LEU A 82 11.54 -14.53 -15.31
N SER A 83 12.41 -13.68 -14.75
CA SER A 83 13.73 -13.38 -15.30
C SER A 83 14.73 -14.53 -15.15
N ARG A 84 14.47 -15.51 -14.28
CA ARG A 84 15.25 -16.76 -14.24
C ARG A 84 14.99 -17.54 -15.53
N GLY A 85 15.84 -17.31 -16.52
CA GLY A 85 15.82 -18.07 -17.76
C GLY A 85 15.92 -19.57 -17.49
N LYS A 86 15.04 -20.37 -18.10
CA LYS A 86 15.12 -21.84 -18.08
C LYS A 86 16.45 -22.26 -18.71
N LYS A 87 17.40 -22.73 -17.90
CA LYS A 87 18.60 -23.37 -18.42
C LYS A 87 18.16 -24.65 -19.14
N ARG A 88 18.59 -24.81 -20.39
CA ARG A 88 18.36 -26.04 -21.14
C ARG A 88 18.88 -27.21 -20.31
N LYS A 89 18.06 -28.24 -20.13
CA LYS A 89 18.56 -29.51 -19.58
C LYS A 89 19.59 -30.06 -20.55
N ALA A 90 20.70 -30.58 -20.03
CA ALA A 90 21.70 -31.22 -20.85
C ALA A 90 21.05 -32.43 -21.54
N ILE A 91 20.94 -32.39 -22.86
CA ILE A 91 20.45 -33.52 -23.64
C ILE A 91 21.59 -34.54 -23.65
N PRO A 92 21.38 -35.77 -23.15
CA PRO A 92 22.43 -36.79 -23.19
C PRO A 92 22.87 -37.02 -24.63
N ASN A 93 24.19 -37.13 -24.84
CA ASN A 93 24.76 -37.40 -26.16
C ASN A 93 24.05 -38.64 -26.77
N PRO A 94 23.55 -38.57 -28.02
CA PRO A 94 22.84 -39.68 -28.65
C PRO A 94 23.66 -40.99 -28.61
N ASN A 95 24.97 -40.94 -28.86
CA ASN A 95 25.81 -42.13 -28.79
C ASN A 95 25.86 -42.74 -27.38
N ARG A 96 25.84 -41.89 -26.35
CA ARG A 96 25.77 -42.35 -24.96
C ARG A 96 24.43 -43.03 -24.68
N LYS A 97 23.32 -42.50 -25.21
CA LYS A 97 22.00 -43.16 -25.12
C LYS A 97 22.01 -44.54 -25.77
N PHE A 98 22.55 -44.65 -26.99
CA PHE A 98 22.62 -45.92 -27.70
C PHE A 98 23.50 -46.95 -26.96
N MET A 99 24.63 -46.53 -26.38
CA MET A 99 25.48 -47.42 -25.58
C MET A 99 24.75 -47.93 -24.34
N THR A 100 24.06 -47.07 -23.59
CA THR A 100 23.29 -47.48 -22.41
C THR A 100 22.14 -48.42 -22.78
N LEU A 101 21.49 -48.20 -23.93
CA LEU A 101 20.44 -49.11 -24.43
C LEU A 101 21.00 -50.47 -24.84
N ALA A 102 22.15 -50.51 -25.52
CA ALA A 102 22.82 -51.75 -25.88
C ALA A 102 23.28 -52.52 -24.64
N GLU A 103 23.80 -51.81 -23.63
CA GLU A 103 24.21 -52.39 -22.35
C GLU A 103 23.03 -53.01 -21.59
N ALA A 104 21.88 -52.32 -21.52
CA ALA A 104 20.66 -52.85 -20.92
C ALA A 104 20.13 -54.10 -21.65
N LEU A 105 20.16 -54.08 -22.98
CA LEU A 105 19.80 -55.24 -23.80
C LEU A 105 20.71 -56.44 -23.56
N VAL A 106 22.03 -56.21 -23.40
CA VAL A 106 23.02 -57.25 -23.10
C VAL A 106 22.86 -57.78 -21.67
N ALA A 107 22.52 -56.93 -20.71
CA ALA A 107 22.25 -57.31 -19.33
C ALA A 107 20.94 -58.11 -19.16
N GLY A 108 20.12 -58.19 -20.21
CA GLY A 108 18.82 -58.88 -20.18
C GLY A 108 17.75 -58.10 -19.42
N ASP A 109 17.99 -56.83 -19.10
CA ASP A 109 16.99 -55.97 -18.48
C ASP A 109 15.87 -55.69 -19.49
N ALA A 110 14.63 -55.97 -19.08
CA ALA A 110 13.47 -55.63 -19.90
C ALA A 110 13.44 -54.11 -20.12
N ILE A 111 13.55 -53.67 -21.38
CA ILE A 111 13.26 -52.30 -21.75
C ILE A 111 11.80 -52.07 -21.38
N SER A 112 11.54 -51.48 -20.21
CA SER A 112 10.19 -51.07 -19.82
C SER A 112 9.63 -50.24 -20.97
N GLY A 113 8.54 -50.74 -21.58
CA GLY A 113 7.82 -50.03 -22.63
C GLY A 113 7.31 -48.68 -22.13
N PRO A 114 6.73 -47.84 -23.01
CA PRO A 114 6.34 -46.47 -22.67
C PRO A 114 5.09 -46.46 -21.78
N ASN A 115 5.24 -46.84 -20.51
CA ASN A 115 4.17 -46.91 -19.53
C ASN A 115 4.54 -46.08 -18.29
N GLN A 116 4.81 -44.77 -18.45
CA GLN A 116 4.71 -43.78 -17.36
C GLN A 116 4.49 -42.34 -17.92
N ALA A 117 3.63 -42.19 -18.94
CA ALA A 117 3.26 -40.85 -19.43
C ALA A 117 1.76 -40.66 -19.66
N ALA A 118 0.93 -41.63 -19.25
CA ALA A 118 -0.52 -41.60 -19.50
C ALA A 118 -1.38 -41.80 -18.24
N GLU A 119 -0.82 -41.59 -17.03
CA GLU A 119 -1.57 -41.67 -15.76
C GLU A 119 -1.65 -40.32 -15.00
N GLU A 120 -1.50 -39.18 -15.69
CA GLU A 120 -1.75 -37.85 -15.10
C GLU A 120 -2.59 -36.93 -16.01
N THR A 121 -3.48 -37.50 -16.83
CA THR A 121 -4.45 -36.70 -17.61
C THR A 121 -5.87 -37.27 -17.55
N GLU A 122 -6.29 -37.77 -16.39
CA GLU A 122 -7.69 -38.08 -16.12
C GLU A 122 -8.15 -37.31 -14.88
N ALA A 123 -9.18 -36.48 -15.06
CA ALA A 123 -9.75 -35.47 -14.14
C ALA A 123 -8.82 -34.27 -13.87
N VAL A 124 -8.98 -33.10 -14.50
CA VAL A 124 -10.20 -32.29 -14.56
C VAL A 124 -10.19 -31.48 -15.87
N GLU A 125 -11.08 -31.79 -16.82
CA GLU A 125 -11.50 -30.80 -17.81
C GLU A 125 -12.30 -29.73 -17.04
N GLU A 126 -11.64 -28.64 -16.68
CA GLU A 126 -12.34 -27.43 -16.26
C GLU A 126 -12.96 -26.82 -17.52
N VAL A 127 -14.22 -27.19 -17.75
CA VAL A 127 -15.12 -26.57 -18.71
C VAL A 127 -15.09 -25.07 -18.46
N ILE A 128 -14.46 -24.33 -19.38
CA ILE A 128 -14.55 -22.88 -19.39
C ILE A 128 -15.97 -22.55 -19.85
N GLU A 129 -16.86 -22.34 -18.88
CA GLU A 129 -18.20 -21.83 -19.12
C GLU A 129 -18.09 -20.36 -19.55
N VAL A 130 -18.01 -20.16 -20.87
CA VAL A 130 -18.35 -18.89 -21.51
C VAL A 130 -19.88 -18.85 -21.67
N GLY A 131 -20.55 -18.38 -20.63
CA GLY A 131 -21.95 -17.93 -20.63
C GLY A 131 -22.03 -16.80 -19.60
N GLY A 132 -22.39 -15.56 -19.94
CA GLY A 132 -23.61 -15.21 -20.66
C GLY A 132 -24.75 -15.16 -19.65
N VAL A 133 -25.00 -13.96 -19.11
CA VAL A 133 -26.30 -13.44 -18.64
C VAL A 133 -27.25 -14.46 -17.99
N GLU A 134 -27.49 -14.32 -16.68
CA GLU A 134 -28.83 -14.04 -16.16
C GLU A 134 -28.78 -13.68 -14.66
N GLU A 135 -29.68 -12.78 -14.33
CA GLU A 135 -29.94 -12.15 -13.05
C GLU A 135 -30.56 -13.19 -12.09
N ASP A 136 -30.19 -13.17 -10.81
CA ASP A 136 -31.14 -13.60 -9.79
C ASP A 136 -30.91 -12.89 -8.46
N GLU A 137 -32.03 -12.65 -7.82
CA GLU A 137 -32.39 -11.63 -6.87
C GLU A 137 -31.86 -11.91 -5.46
N GLY A 138 -30.96 -11.05 -4.99
CA GLY A 138 -30.94 -10.68 -3.57
C GLY A 138 -31.69 -9.36 -3.44
N PRO A 139 -32.61 -9.17 -2.47
CA PRO A 139 -33.46 -8.00 -2.43
C PRO A 139 -32.61 -6.78 -2.12
N ASN A 140 -32.24 -6.08 -3.19
CA ASN A 140 -31.97 -4.66 -3.13
C ASN A 140 -33.26 -4.06 -2.57
N SER A 141 -33.25 -3.60 -1.32
CA SER A 141 -34.25 -2.62 -0.90
C SER A 141 -33.95 -1.36 -1.67
N GLU A 142 -34.43 -1.36 -2.92
CA GLU A 142 -34.55 -0.25 -3.83
C GLU A 142 -35.40 0.80 -3.10
N ALA A 143 -34.72 1.68 -2.37
CA ALA A 143 -35.28 2.98 -2.11
C ALA A 143 -35.37 3.62 -3.49
N GLU A 144 -36.56 3.51 -4.12
CA GLU A 144 -36.97 4.22 -5.32
C GLU A 144 -36.19 5.54 -5.38
N GLU A 145 -35.19 5.62 -6.27
CA GLU A 145 -34.48 6.87 -6.50
C GLU A 145 -35.44 7.74 -7.32
N LEU A 146 -36.44 8.30 -6.62
CA LEU A 146 -37.38 9.25 -7.18
C LEU A 146 -36.56 10.29 -7.96
N PRO A 147 -36.99 10.69 -9.17
CA PRO A 147 -36.25 11.66 -9.97
C PRO A 147 -36.09 12.95 -9.16
N VAL A 148 -34.90 13.13 -8.58
CA VAL A 148 -34.53 14.33 -7.86
C VAL A 148 -34.18 15.35 -8.91
N ALA A 149 -34.98 16.41 -9.01
CA ALA A 149 -34.65 17.55 -9.85
C ALA A 149 -33.26 18.06 -9.44
N ARG A 150 -32.30 18.04 -10.37
CA ARG A 150 -30.95 18.53 -10.17
C ARG A 150 -30.84 19.92 -10.80
N THR A 151 -30.13 20.82 -10.13
CA THR A 151 -29.80 22.14 -10.70
C THR A 151 -28.84 22.02 -11.88
N ARG A 152 -28.65 23.08 -12.66
CA ARG A 152 -27.67 23.10 -13.77
C ARG A 152 -26.24 22.75 -13.33
N ALA A 153 -25.91 22.93 -12.04
CA ALA A 153 -24.64 22.54 -11.41
C ALA A 153 -24.67 21.15 -10.76
N GLY A 154 -25.68 20.32 -11.03
CA GLY A 154 -25.78 18.93 -10.58
C GLY A 154 -26.21 18.71 -9.13
N ARG A 155 -26.51 19.77 -8.37
CA ARG A 155 -26.97 19.63 -6.97
C ARG A 155 -28.43 19.23 -6.89
N ALA A 156 -28.71 18.21 -6.08
CA ALA A 156 -30.05 17.75 -5.73
C ALA A 156 -30.87 18.86 -5.05
N VAL A 157 -32.05 19.18 -5.59
CA VAL A 157 -32.97 20.15 -4.98
C VAL A 157 -33.75 19.47 -3.87
N LYS A 158 -33.64 20.00 -2.64
CA LYS A 158 -34.34 19.47 -1.47
C LYS A 158 -35.83 19.82 -1.55
N ARG A 159 -36.71 18.82 -1.47
CA ARG A 159 -38.15 19.06 -1.41
C ARG A 159 -38.55 19.57 -0.02
N PRO A 160 -39.49 20.53 0.08
CA PRO A 160 -40.01 20.99 1.36
C PRO A 160 -40.79 19.86 2.06
N ARG A 161 -40.67 19.81 3.40
CA ARG A 161 -41.32 18.80 4.24
C ARG A 161 -42.81 19.16 4.35
N GLN A 162 -43.68 18.28 3.89
CA GLN A 162 -45.13 18.41 4.10
C GLN A 162 -45.43 18.13 5.58
N TYR A 163 -46.35 18.89 6.18
CA TYR A 163 -46.78 18.80 7.57
C TYR A 163 -47.84 17.73 7.76
#